data_AF-A0A382WH68-F1
#
_entry.id   AF-A0A382WH68-F1
#
_cell.length_a   1.000
_cell.length_b   1.000
_cell.length_c   1.000
_cell.angle_alpha   90.00
_cell.angle_beta   90.00
_cell.angle_gamma   90.00
#
_symmetry.space_group_name_H-M   'P 1'
#
loop_
_entity.id
_entity.type
_entity.pdbx_description
1 polymer ?
#
loop_
_entity_poly.entity_id
_entity_poly.type
_entity_poly.pdbx_seq_one_letter_code
_entity_poly.pdbx_strand_id
1 'polypeptide(L)'
;MRATAASFGNDFRTQIAKLAERQMRVQRQIATGQRIDSPSDDPQAMRRVLDLRAELRVLNQYQDNIGKVRENSTVAYSSLNAMKKLNDRAGEIATMADASKPTEALQAYGKEINQLLEEAVRLANTKHRDVYIFSGTNSTTATYSTTRDANGDITRVTWGGNSNTSKVDIASDSTVDSNPPAEGAQGILKNSTNGAD
;
A
#
# COMPACT_ATOMS: atom_id res chain seq x y z
N MET A 1 37.09 -58.91 -38.76
CA MET A 1 35.74 -58.72 -38.20
C MET A 1 35.66 -59.06 -36.70
N ARG A 2 36.45 -58.41 -35.82
CA ARG A 2 36.32 -58.54 -34.34
C ARG A 2 35.92 -57.22 -33.65
N ALA A 3 35.94 -56.11 -34.37
CA ALA A 3 35.45 -54.82 -33.88
C ALA A 3 33.90 -54.76 -33.81
N THR A 4 33.20 -55.56 -34.63
CA THR A 4 31.73 -55.58 -34.72
C THR A 4 31.02 -56.35 -33.60
N ALA A 5 31.67 -57.37 -33.01
CA ALA A 5 31.10 -58.11 -31.88
C ALA A 5 31.19 -57.31 -30.56
N ALA A 6 32.26 -56.51 -30.39
CA ALA A 6 32.42 -55.60 -29.26
C ALA A 6 31.56 -54.32 -29.43
N SER A 7 31.34 -53.86 -30.67
CA SER A 7 30.47 -52.70 -30.93
C SER A 7 29.01 -53.01 -30.57
N PHE A 8 28.49 -54.19 -30.92
CA PHE A 8 27.11 -54.57 -30.59
C PHE A 8 26.82 -54.54 -29.08
N GLY A 9 27.73 -55.06 -28.25
CA GLY A 9 27.56 -55.05 -26.79
C GLY A 9 27.57 -53.63 -26.21
N ASN A 10 28.39 -52.73 -26.76
CA ASN A 10 28.42 -51.33 -26.37
C ASN A 10 27.18 -50.57 -26.89
N ASP A 11 26.76 -50.81 -28.12
CA ASP A 11 25.55 -50.23 -28.71
C ASP A 11 24.31 -50.61 -27.90
N PHE A 12 24.18 -51.89 -27.52
CA PHE A 12 23.10 -52.36 -26.66
C PHE A 12 23.10 -51.70 -25.28
N ARG A 13 24.28 -51.56 -24.65
CA ARG A 13 24.42 -50.86 -23.35
C ARG A 13 24.02 -49.39 -23.47
N THR A 14 24.43 -48.69 -24.52
CA THR A 14 24.04 -47.28 -24.74
C THR A 14 22.55 -47.15 -25.02
N GLN A 15 21.93 -48.11 -25.72
CA GLN A 15 20.49 -48.14 -25.94
C GLN A 15 19.70 -48.35 -24.64
N ILE A 16 20.14 -49.28 -23.76
CA ILE A 16 19.52 -49.47 -22.43
C ILE A 16 19.65 -48.19 -21.60
N ALA A 17 20.82 -47.55 -21.57
CA ALA A 17 21.02 -46.31 -20.83
C ALA A 17 20.07 -45.20 -21.32
N LYS A 18 19.93 -45.02 -22.64
CA LYS A 18 18.98 -44.07 -23.24
C LYS A 18 17.52 -44.37 -22.88
N LEU A 19 17.13 -45.66 -22.82
CA LEU A 19 15.78 -46.06 -22.44
C LEU A 19 15.49 -45.77 -20.96
N ALA A 20 16.44 -46.07 -20.07
CA ALA A 20 16.32 -45.78 -18.64
C ALA A 20 16.20 -44.27 -18.38
N GLU A 21 17.01 -43.45 -19.06
CA GLU A 21 16.89 -41.99 -18.99
C GLU A 21 15.53 -41.47 -19.45
N ARG A 22 14.99 -42.03 -20.55
CA ARG A 22 13.67 -41.66 -21.06
C ARG A 22 12.56 -42.05 -20.08
N GLN A 23 12.65 -43.23 -19.47
CA GLN A 23 11.70 -43.69 -18.47
C GLN A 23 11.69 -42.76 -17.24
N MET A 24 12.87 -42.41 -16.70
CA MET A 24 12.98 -41.48 -15.58
C MET A 24 12.42 -40.09 -15.93
N ARG A 25 12.62 -39.61 -17.16
CA ARG A 25 12.05 -38.34 -17.63
C ARG A 25 10.52 -38.36 -17.64
N VAL A 26 9.92 -39.40 -18.22
CA VAL A 26 8.45 -39.54 -18.27
C VAL A 26 7.87 -39.71 -16.87
N GLN A 27 8.51 -40.49 -15.99
CA GLN A 27 8.09 -40.61 -14.59
C GLN A 27 8.11 -39.26 -13.87
N ARG A 28 9.13 -38.43 -14.09
CA ARG A 28 9.16 -37.06 -13.55
C ARG A 28 8.03 -36.20 -14.10
N GLN A 29 7.76 -36.23 -15.42
CA GLN A 29 6.64 -35.49 -16.01
C GLN A 29 5.27 -35.93 -15.46
N ILE A 30 5.08 -37.23 -15.19
CA ILE A 30 3.86 -37.74 -14.56
C ILE A 30 3.76 -37.25 -13.11
N ALA A 31 4.86 -37.30 -12.34
CA ALA A 31 4.88 -36.90 -10.95
C ALA A 31 4.68 -35.39 -10.77
N THR A 32 5.26 -34.55 -11.63
CA THR A 32 5.16 -33.08 -11.54
C THR A 32 3.99 -32.51 -12.33
N GLY A 33 3.43 -33.27 -13.28
CA GLY A 33 2.49 -32.78 -14.29
C GLY A 33 3.10 -31.78 -15.29
N GLN A 34 4.40 -31.50 -15.20
CA GLN A 34 5.08 -30.51 -16.04
C GLN A 34 5.75 -31.19 -17.22
N ARG A 35 5.47 -30.71 -18.43
CA ARG A 35 6.11 -31.22 -19.65
C ARG A 35 7.60 -30.88 -19.72
N ILE A 36 8.00 -29.76 -19.12
CA ILE A 36 9.37 -29.23 -19.14
C ILE A 36 9.79 -28.99 -17.69
N ASP A 37 10.83 -29.68 -17.25
CA ASP A 37 11.35 -29.63 -15.88
C ASP A 37 12.73 -28.93 -15.86
N SER A 38 13.58 -29.28 -16.81
CA SER A 38 14.94 -28.71 -16.95
C SER A 38 15.10 -27.89 -18.24
N PRO A 39 15.90 -26.80 -18.22
CA PRO A 39 16.33 -26.09 -19.43
C PRO A 39 17.00 -26.99 -20.47
N SER A 40 17.59 -28.12 -20.05
CA SER A 40 18.20 -29.11 -20.94
C SER A 40 17.19 -29.88 -21.79
N ASP A 41 15.90 -29.88 -21.42
CA ASP A 41 14.86 -30.67 -22.10
C ASP A 41 14.31 -29.95 -23.33
N ASP A 42 14.09 -28.64 -23.24
CA ASP A 42 13.73 -27.77 -24.36
C ASP A 42 14.09 -26.31 -23.99
N PRO A 43 15.27 -25.81 -24.41
CA PRO A 43 15.69 -24.44 -24.09
C PRO A 43 14.73 -23.37 -24.63
N GLN A 44 14.08 -23.60 -25.77
CA GLN A 44 13.18 -22.62 -26.38
C GLN A 44 11.86 -22.54 -25.60
N ALA A 45 11.29 -23.69 -25.25
CA ALA A 45 10.06 -23.71 -24.47
C ALA A 45 10.30 -23.31 -23.01
N MET A 46 11.46 -23.64 -22.44
CA MET A 46 11.83 -23.17 -21.10
C MET A 46 11.95 -21.65 -21.04
N ARG A 47 12.50 -21.00 -22.07
CA ARG A 47 12.52 -19.53 -22.16
C ARG A 47 11.11 -18.93 -22.08
N ARG A 48 10.16 -19.44 -22.87
CA ARG A 48 8.76 -18.99 -22.81
C ARG A 48 8.13 -19.19 -21.42
N VAL A 49 8.43 -20.31 -20.76
CA VAL A 49 7.95 -20.57 -19.39
C VAL A 49 8.54 -19.56 -18.40
N LEU A 50 9.82 -19.22 -18.53
CA LEU A 50 10.47 -18.22 -17.67
C LEU A 50 9.89 -16.82 -17.91
N ASP A 51 9.66 -16.44 -19.16
CA ASP A 51 9.04 -15.16 -19.53
C ASP A 51 7.63 -15.06 -18.91
N LEU A 52 6.80 -16.09 -19.06
CA LEU A 52 5.47 -16.15 -18.43
C LEU A 52 5.52 -16.14 -16.90
N ARG A 53 6.50 -16.83 -16.29
CA ARG A 53 6.68 -16.79 -14.82
C ARG A 53 7.12 -15.40 -14.34
N ALA A 54 7.93 -14.69 -15.11
CA ALA A 54 8.31 -13.31 -14.80
C ALA A 54 7.09 -12.38 -14.92
N GLU A 55 6.29 -12.52 -15.97
CA GLU A 55 5.05 -11.78 -16.16
C GLU A 55 4.05 -12.04 -15.02
N LEU A 56 3.83 -13.29 -14.64
CA LEU A 56 2.99 -13.65 -13.49
C LEU A 56 3.48 -13.03 -12.18
N ARG A 57 4.79 -12.98 -11.96
CA ARG A 57 5.36 -12.34 -10.76
C ARG A 57 5.06 -10.85 -10.72
N VAL A 58 5.20 -10.17 -11.86
CA VAL A 58 4.87 -8.75 -11.99
C VAL A 58 3.38 -8.51 -11.75
N LEU A 59 2.50 -9.34 -12.34
CA LEU A 59 1.05 -9.25 -12.12
C LEU A 59 0.67 -9.47 -10.64
N ASN A 60 1.28 -10.44 -9.96
CA ASN A 60 1.04 -10.65 -8.53
C ASN A 60 1.48 -9.44 -7.70
N GLN A 61 2.63 -8.82 -8.03
CA GLN A 61 3.07 -7.60 -7.37
C GLN A 61 2.06 -6.45 -7.56
N TYR A 62 1.50 -6.30 -8.77
CA TYR A 62 0.45 -5.31 -9.02
C TYR A 62 -0.81 -5.58 -8.21
N GLN A 63 -1.25 -6.84 -8.08
CA GLN A 63 -2.39 -7.20 -7.24
C GLN A 63 -2.16 -6.86 -5.77
N ASP A 64 -0.99 -7.17 -5.23
CA ASP A 64 -0.61 -6.84 -3.85
C ASP A 64 -0.57 -5.33 -3.63
N ASN A 65 -0.02 -4.59 -4.59
CA ASN A 65 0.03 -3.14 -4.58
C ASN A 65 -1.37 -2.51 -4.58
N ILE A 66 -2.26 -2.97 -5.47
CA ILE A 66 -3.66 -2.53 -5.53
C ILE A 66 -4.38 -2.81 -4.21
N GLY A 67 -4.16 -3.99 -3.61
CA GLY A 67 -4.72 -4.35 -2.32
C GLY A 67 -4.33 -3.36 -1.21
N LYS A 68 -3.03 -3.04 -1.12
CA LYS A 68 -2.49 -2.06 -0.15
C LYS A 68 -3.06 -0.66 -0.35
N VAL A 69 -3.09 -0.17 -1.60
CA VAL A 69 -3.62 1.17 -1.91
C VAL A 69 -5.11 1.27 -1.60
N ARG A 70 -5.88 0.20 -1.87
CA ARG A 70 -7.31 0.14 -1.54
C ARG A 70 -7.56 0.17 -0.03
N GLU A 71 -6.76 -0.55 0.74
CA GLU A 71 -6.86 -0.57 2.20
C GLU A 71 -6.54 0.81 2.78
N ASN A 72 -5.42 1.42 2.37
CA ASN A 72 -5.05 2.78 2.76
C ASN A 72 -6.15 3.79 2.42
N SER A 73 -6.68 3.74 1.19
CA SER A 73 -7.77 4.61 0.73
C SER A 73 -9.04 4.45 1.58
N THR A 74 -9.35 3.22 1.99
CA THR A 74 -10.52 2.92 2.84
C THR A 74 -10.37 3.56 4.22
N VAL A 75 -9.19 3.42 4.84
CA VAL A 75 -8.89 4.03 6.14
C VAL A 75 -8.87 5.56 6.06
N ALA A 76 -8.29 6.11 4.98
CA ALA A 76 -8.30 7.55 4.73
C ALA A 76 -9.75 8.08 4.60
N TYR A 77 -10.58 7.40 3.80
CA TYR A 77 -11.98 7.77 3.62
C TYR A 77 -12.78 7.71 4.93
N SER A 78 -12.63 6.65 5.72
CA SER A 78 -13.32 6.57 7.01
C SER A 78 -12.89 7.66 7.98
N SER A 79 -11.60 8.01 7.98
CA SER A 79 -11.06 9.08 8.83
C SER A 79 -11.58 10.44 8.39
N LEU A 80 -11.62 10.73 7.09
CA LEU A 80 -12.21 11.95 6.54
C LEU A 80 -13.70 12.07 6.85
N ASN A 81 -14.45 10.97 6.77
CA ASN A 81 -15.88 10.99 7.11
C ASN A 81 -16.10 11.25 8.60
N ALA A 82 -15.23 10.74 9.48
CA ALA A 82 -15.26 11.08 10.90
C ALA A 82 -14.91 12.56 11.14
N MET A 83 -13.88 13.09 10.48
CA MET A 83 -13.51 14.51 10.55
C MET A 83 -14.64 15.43 10.07
N LYS A 84 -15.36 15.04 9.02
CA LYS A 84 -16.53 15.78 8.54
C LYS A 84 -17.60 15.92 9.62
N LYS A 85 -17.92 14.84 10.34
CA LYS A 85 -18.90 14.88 11.45
C LYS A 85 -18.48 15.81 12.58
N LEU A 86 -17.18 15.84 12.91
CA LEU A 86 -16.65 16.77 13.90
C LEU A 86 -16.80 18.22 13.43
N ASN A 87 -16.52 18.49 12.16
CA ASN A 87 -16.68 19.81 11.57
C ASN A 87 -18.15 20.26 11.53
N ASP A 88 -19.07 19.35 11.18
CA ASP A 88 -20.51 19.64 11.20
C ASP A 88 -20.96 20.02 12.63
N ARG A 89 -20.51 19.26 13.64
CA ARG A 89 -20.79 19.57 15.05
C ARG A 89 -20.18 20.91 15.51
N ALA A 90 -18.95 21.20 15.10
CA ALA A 90 -18.32 22.48 15.39
C ALA A 90 -19.10 23.66 14.75
N GLY A 91 -19.61 23.46 13.53
CA GLY A 91 -20.50 24.41 12.85
C GLY A 91 -21.81 24.63 13.60
N GLU A 92 -22.45 23.57 14.10
CA GLU A 92 -23.64 23.68 14.95
C GLU A 92 -23.36 24.55 16.19
N ILE A 93 -22.27 24.27 16.90
CA ILE A 93 -21.88 25.03 18.09
C ILE A 93 -21.65 26.50 17.73
N ALA A 94 -20.96 26.78 16.61
CA ALA A 94 -20.72 28.14 16.14
C ALA A 94 -22.02 28.90 15.85
N THR A 95 -23.05 28.22 15.32
CA THR A 95 -24.37 28.86 15.10
C THR A 95 -25.18 29.05 16.38
N MET A 96 -24.96 28.21 17.41
CA MET A 96 -25.64 28.31 18.71
C MET A 96 -24.97 29.33 19.65
N ALA A 97 -23.68 29.61 19.43
CA ALA A 97 -22.87 30.53 20.21
C ALA A 97 -23.17 31.98 19.82
N ASP A 98 -24.27 32.52 20.32
CA ASP A 98 -24.67 33.92 20.18
C ASP A 98 -24.48 34.71 21.48
N ALA A 99 -24.36 36.04 21.38
CA ALA A 99 -24.16 36.96 22.50
C ALA A 99 -25.33 36.97 23.51
N SER A 100 -26.49 36.43 23.11
CA SER A 100 -27.65 36.25 23.97
C SER A 100 -27.53 35.08 24.97
N LYS A 101 -26.49 34.23 24.84
CA LYS A 101 -26.27 33.08 25.72
C LYS A 101 -25.54 33.46 27.01
N PRO A 102 -25.84 32.78 28.14
CA PRO A 102 -25.13 32.99 29.39
C PRO A 102 -23.67 32.57 29.26
N THR A 103 -22.79 33.22 30.03
CA THR A 103 -21.34 33.00 29.98
C THR A 103 -20.96 31.55 30.27
N GLU A 104 -21.68 30.86 31.14
CA GLU A 104 -21.46 29.44 31.47
C GLU A 104 -21.73 28.53 30.25
N ALA A 105 -22.75 28.85 29.44
CA ALA A 105 -23.05 28.09 28.22
C ALA A 105 -21.96 28.31 27.16
N LEU A 106 -21.48 29.54 27.00
CA LEU A 106 -20.38 29.85 26.09
C LEU A 106 -19.07 29.15 26.51
N GLN A 107 -18.80 29.05 27.82
CA GLN A 107 -17.66 28.28 28.34
C GLN A 107 -17.81 26.77 28.08
N ALA A 108 -19.01 26.22 28.21
CA ALA A 108 -19.27 24.82 27.89
C ALA A 108 -19.06 24.51 26.40
N TYR A 109 -19.54 25.40 25.51
CA TYR A 109 -19.29 25.32 24.07
C TYR A 109 -17.80 25.39 23.73
N GLY A 110 -17.04 26.27 24.39
CA GLY A 110 -15.58 26.32 24.22
C GLY A 110 -14.89 25.01 24.58
N LYS A 111 -15.28 24.37 25.70
CA LYS A 111 -14.76 23.05 26.09
C LYS A 111 -15.12 21.96 25.08
N GLU A 112 -16.33 21.98 24.55
CA GLU A 112 -16.76 21.02 23.52
C GLU A 112 -15.96 21.18 22.22
N ILE A 113 -15.73 22.43 21.77
CA ILE A 113 -14.88 22.69 20.60
C ILE A 113 -13.45 22.20 20.83
N ASN A 114 -12.87 22.43 22.02
CA ASN A 114 -11.54 21.91 22.32
C ASN A 114 -11.49 20.37 22.23
N GLN A 115 -12.51 19.67 22.72
CA GLN A 115 -12.60 18.21 22.59
C GLN A 115 -12.72 17.76 21.13
N LEU A 116 -13.53 18.45 20.32
CA LEU A 116 -13.65 18.16 18.88
C LEU A 116 -12.31 18.38 18.16
N LEU A 117 -11.55 19.42 18.54
CA LEU A 117 -10.23 19.71 17.98
C LEU A 117 -9.20 18.62 18.34
N GLU A 118 -9.19 18.14 19.59
CA GLU A 118 -8.36 17.00 20.01
C GLU A 118 -8.67 15.76 19.17
N GLU A 119 -9.96 15.47 18.96
CA GLU A 119 -10.37 14.33 18.17
C GLU A 119 -9.98 14.47 16.68
N ALA A 120 -10.12 15.67 16.12
CA ALA A 120 -9.72 15.97 14.76
C ALA A 120 -8.20 15.78 14.56
N VAL A 121 -7.37 16.26 15.50
CA VAL A 121 -5.91 16.04 15.46
C VAL A 121 -5.57 14.56 15.57
N ARG A 122 -6.27 13.80 16.41
CA ARG A 122 -6.09 12.36 16.54
C ARG A 122 -6.40 11.64 15.22
N LEU A 123 -7.51 12.00 14.57
CA LEU A 123 -7.89 11.45 13.26
C LEU A 123 -6.90 11.85 12.16
N ALA A 124 -6.41 13.08 12.17
CA ALA A 124 -5.41 13.56 11.22
C ALA A 124 -4.04 12.88 11.41
N ASN A 125 -3.79 12.31 12.59
CA ASN A 125 -2.62 11.50 12.91
C ASN A 125 -2.90 9.98 12.85
N THR A 126 -3.94 9.55 12.13
CA THR A 126 -4.27 8.11 11.97
C THR A 126 -3.10 7.34 11.36
N LYS A 127 -2.78 6.20 11.97
CA LYS A 127 -1.76 5.26 11.51
C LYS A 127 -2.38 4.02 10.89
N HIS A 128 -1.77 3.54 9.82
CA HIS A 128 -2.03 2.23 9.25
C HIS A 128 -0.69 1.53 9.00
N ARG A 129 -0.49 0.33 9.57
CA ARG A 129 0.77 -0.44 9.47
C ARG A 129 2.02 0.39 9.83
N ASP A 130 1.96 1.09 10.97
CA ASP A 130 3.01 1.99 11.47
C ASP A 130 3.35 3.20 10.60
N VAL A 131 2.58 3.44 9.54
CA VAL A 131 2.70 4.58 8.65
C VAL A 131 1.56 5.56 8.89
N TYR A 132 1.88 6.84 9.05
CA TYR A 132 0.87 7.89 9.05
C TYR A 132 0.27 8.05 7.64
N ILE A 133 -1.06 7.91 7.53
CA ILE A 133 -1.74 7.85 6.21
C ILE A 133 -1.81 9.22 5.52
N PHE A 134 -1.67 10.30 6.28
CA PHE A 134 -1.79 11.68 5.81
C PHE A 134 -0.45 12.44 5.79
N SER A 135 0.69 11.79 6.05
CA SER A 135 1.99 12.49 6.16
C SER A 135 2.77 12.60 4.86
N GLY A 136 2.19 12.17 3.73
CA GLY A 136 2.88 12.12 2.43
C GLY A 136 3.95 11.02 2.40
N THR A 137 5.18 11.34 1.95
CA THR A 137 6.32 10.42 1.99
C THR A 137 7.04 10.37 3.33
N ASN A 138 6.74 11.31 4.25
CA ASN A 138 7.28 11.31 5.61
C ASN A 138 6.45 10.40 6.53
N SER A 139 6.40 9.11 6.20
CA SER A 139 5.54 8.09 6.83
C SER A 139 5.84 7.82 8.31
N THR A 140 7.02 8.18 8.82
CA THR A 140 7.49 7.86 10.18
C THR A 140 7.31 8.99 11.20
N THR A 141 6.98 10.21 10.76
CA THR A 141 6.76 11.37 11.63
C THR A 141 5.29 11.72 11.70
N ALA A 142 4.82 12.17 12.87
CA ALA A 142 3.44 12.60 13.04
C ALA A 142 3.09 13.74 12.07
N THR A 143 1.97 13.60 11.35
CA THR A 143 1.49 14.55 10.36
C THR A 143 1.26 15.94 10.98
N TYR A 144 0.68 15.96 12.17
CA TYR A 144 0.34 17.18 12.90
C TYR A 144 0.91 17.16 14.31
N SER A 145 1.56 18.26 14.68
CA SER A 145 2.04 18.53 16.04
C SER A 145 1.20 19.65 16.66
N THR A 146 0.82 19.48 17.93
CA THR A 146 0.03 20.48 18.66
C THR A 146 0.89 21.23 19.67
N THR A 147 0.77 22.55 19.69
CA THR A 147 1.25 23.41 20.78
C THR A 147 0.08 23.67 21.72
N ARG A 148 0.32 23.54 23.03
CA ARG A 148 -0.71 23.68 24.06
C ARG A 148 -0.41 24.88 24.96
N ASP A 149 -1.43 25.49 25.53
CA ASP A 149 -1.28 26.50 26.58
C ASP A 149 -1.10 25.88 27.98
N ALA A 150 -1.04 26.73 29.01
CA ALA A 150 -0.92 26.31 30.41
C ALA A 150 -2.17 25.56 30.94
N ASN A 151 -3.32 25.67 30.24
CA ASN A 151 -4.56 24.97 30.58
C ASN A 151 -4.69 23.61 29.87
N GLY A 152 -3.74 23.31 28.96
CA GLY A 152 -3.72 22.08 28.17
C GLY A 152 -4.48 22.16 26.85
N ASP A 153 -5.04 23.33 26.51
CA ASP A 153 -5.82 23.53 25.29
C ASP A 153 -4.91 23.75 24.08
N ILE A 154 -5.31 23.24 22.90
CA ILE A 154 -4.54 23.39 21.66
C ILE A 154 -4.60 24.85 21.19
N THR A 155 -3.45 25.53 21.17
CA THR A 155 -3.33 26.91 20.68
C THR A 155 -2.86 26.99 19.24
N ARG A 156 -2.11 25.98 18.78
CA ARG A 156 -1.61 25.91 17.41
C ARG A 156 -1.43 24.47 16.96
N VAL A 157 -1.84 24.17 15.74
CA VAL A 157 -1.51 22.92 15.05
C VAL A 157 -0.49 23.25 13.96
N THR A 158 0.66 22.56 13.98
CA THR A 158 1.72 22.73 12.98
C THR A 158 1.84 21.46 12.17
N TRP A 159 1.77 21.59 10.85
CA TRP A 159 2.00 20.48 9.92
C TRP A 159 3.49 20.15 9.86
N GLY A 160 3.82 18.88 10.11
CA GLY A 160 5.18 18.34 10.04
C GLY A 160 5.37 17.32 8.90
N GLY A 161 4.35 17.15 8.05
CA GLY A 161 4.42 16.27 6.88
C GLY A 161 5.15 16.91 5.71
N ASN A 162 5.13 16.22 4.56
CA ASN A 162 5.60 16.77 3.30
C ASN A 162 4.53 16.69 2.22
N SER A 163 4.69 17.48 1.16
CA SER A 163 3.76 17.54 0.02
C SER A 163 4.00 16.43 -1.01
N ASN A 164 4.90 15.49 -0.73
CA ASN A 164 5.27 14.44 -1.68
C ASN A 164 4.38 13.22 -1.47
N THR A 165 4.08 12.50 -2.54
CA THR A 165 3.34 11.24 -2.51
C THR A 165 4.24 10.06 -2.86
N SER A 166 4.05 8.94 -2.17
CA SER A 166 4.66 7.67 -2.55
C SER A 166 3.84 7.04 -3.66
N LYS A 167 4.42 6.90 -4.86
CA LYS A 167 3.77 6.25 -6.01
C LYS A 167 4.01 4.74 -6.00
N VAL A 168 2.96 4.00 -6.32
CA VAL A 168 3.00 2.53 -6.39
C VAL A 168 2.47 2.09 -7.75
N ASP A 169 3.22 1.21 -8.41
CA ASP A 169 2.86 0.66 -9.71
C ASP A 169 1.70 -0.33 -9.56
N ILE A 170 0.63 -0.12 -10.33
CA ILE A 170 -0.55 -0.99 -10.39
C ILE A 170 -0.75 -1.62 -11.77
N ALA A 171 -0.03 -1.12 -12.78
CA ALA A 171 0.10 -1.69 -14.11
C ALA A 171 1.42 -1.22 -14.74
N SER A 172 1.77 -1.78 -15.89
CA SER A 172 3.02 -1.49 -16.61
C SER A 172 3.25 -0.01 -16.95
N ASP A 173 2.17 0.78 -17.01
CA ASP A 173 2.18 2.22 -17.31
C ASP A 173 1.31 3.04 -16.34
N SER A 174 0.86 2.44 -15.24
CA SER A 174 -0.06 3.07 -14.30
C SER A 174 0.47 3.04 -12.88
N THR A 175 0.58 4.22 -12.29
CA THR A 175 1.00 4.43 -10.90
C THR A 175 -0.09 5.15 -10.14
N VAL A 176 -0.25 4.81 -8.86
CA VAL A 176 -1.20 5.47 -7.96
C VAL A 176 -0.49 5.95 -6.71
N ASP A 177 -0.90 7.11 -6.22
CA ASP A 177 -0.44 7.65 -4.95
C ASP A 177 -0.98 6.80 -3.80
N SER A 178 -0.07 6.20 -3.03
CA SER A 178 -0.43 5.32 -1.90
C SER A 178 -0.79 6.07 -0.63
N ASN A 179 -0.23 7.28 -0.45
CA ASN A 179 -0.39 8.12 0.72
C ASN A 179 -0.61 9.57 0.29
N PRO A 180 -1.85 10.10 0.39
CA PRO A 180 -2.10 11.51 0.14
C PRO A 180 -1.47 12.37 1.26
N PRO A 181 -0.90 13.54 0.94
CA PRO A 181 -0.42 14.47 1.96
C PRO A 181 -1.62 15.16 2.63
N ALA A 182 -1.45 15.59 3.87
CA ALA A 182 -2.47 16.37 4.57
C ALA A 182 -2.57 17.79 4.00
N GLU A 183 -1.43 18.47 3.82
CA GLU A 183 -1.36 19.85 3.32
C GLU A 183 -0.51 19.97 2.04
N GLY A 184 -0.64 21.10 1.33
CA GLY A 184 0.05 21.38 0.06
C GLY A 184 -0.85 21.28 -1.19
N ALA A 185 -0.24 21.37 -2.38
CA ALA A 185 -0.97 21.39 -3.67
C ALA A 185 -1.85 20.15 -3.90
N GLN A 186 -1.47 19.00 -3.33
CA GLN A 186 -2.23 17.75 -3.36
C GLN A 186 -2.82 17.37 -1.99
N GLY A 187 -2.82 18.31 -1.04
CA GLY A 187 -3.28 18.10 0.33
C GLY A 187 -4.80 17.97 0.42
N ILE A 188 -5.27 16.98 1.18
CA ILE A 188 -6.71 16.72 1.38
C ILE A 188 -7.29 17.43 2.61
N LEU A 189 -6.44 17.91 3.52
CA LEU A 189 -6.79 18.67 4.72
C LEU A 189 -6.26 20.10 4.56
N LYS A 190 -6.79 20.85 3.58
CA LYS A 190 -6.32 22.20 3.29
C LYS A 190 -6.65 23.17 4.44
N ASN A 191 -5.65 23.93 4.88
CA ASN A 191 -5.88 25.11 5.72
C ASN A 191 -6.20 26.33 4.83
N SER A 192 -7.45 26.79 4.87
CA SER A 192 -7.94 27.95 4.12
C SER A 192 -7.34 29.30 4.56
N THR A 193 -6.65 29.37 5.71
CA THR A 193 -6.00 30.63 6.14
C THR A 193 -4.73 30.99 5.35
N ASN A 194 -4.20 30.07 4.54
CA ASN A 194 -3.18 30.38 3.53
C ASN A 194 -3.84 30.58 2.16
N GLY A 195 -4.76 31.55 2.08
CA GLY A 195 -5.33 32.03 0.83
C GLY A 195 -4.26 32.61 -0.09
N ALA A 196 -3.69 31.75 -0.92
CA ALA A 196 -3.01 32.07 -2.18
C ALA A 196 -3.03 30.83 -3.09
N ASP A 197 -4.24 30.34 -3.38
CA ASP A 197 -4.72 29.88 -4.71
C ASP A 197 -6.17 29.38 -4.62
#